data_AF-A0A1I5NQZ8-F1
#
_entry.id   AF-A0A1I5NQZ8-F1
#
_cell.length_a   1.000
_cell.length_b   1.000
_cell.length_c   1.000
_cell.angle_alpha   90.00
_cell.angle_beta   90.00
_cell.angle_gamma   90.00
#
_symmetry.space_group_name_H-M   'P 1'
#
loop_
_entity.id
_entity.type
_entity.pdbx_description
1 polymer ?
#
loop_
_entity_poly.entity_id
_entity_poly.type
_entity_poly.pdbx_seq_one_letter_code
_entity_poly.pdbx_strand_id
1 'polypeptide(L)'
;MADERTARPVSGEIMTGTATRAAVERGMFGAADVVDADYVVLPRFAAHPEPAAPPPQIPSTPSIQGMGMLRKQEAAPWRSSRGGPMFWTAGVGIALVSFWVSGGHALVRQGTLRATAEPASALTISGVTSRIDASGLKPVLFVDGEAANDGAGPQMLPPLEIRVTDNNSNIIRYRVGTSNRSLGPGERFGFSSRLDVPKDGVRTVSVIFAG
;
A
#
# COMPACT_ATOMS: atom_id res chain seq x y z
N MET A 1 -51.94 13.93 -16.81
CA MET A 1 -51.90 14.91 -15.70
C MET A 1 -51.04 14.35 -14.60
N ALA A 2 -49.85 14.93 -14.41
CA ALA A 2 -49.12 15.13 -13.15
C ALA A 2 -47.63 15.19 -13.45
N ASP A 3 -47.13 16.43 -13.53
CA ASP A 3 -45.79 16.82 -13.92
C ASP A 3 -44.68 16.42 -12.96
N GLU A 4 -43.52 16.25 -13.58
CA GLU A 4 -42.15 16.25 -13.06
C GLU A 4 -41.92 17.25 -11.92
N ARG A 5 -41.43 16.74 -10.78
CA ARG A 5 -40.75 17.57 -9.75
C ARG A 5 -39.27 17.21 -9.70
N THR A 6 -38.56 17.59 -10.75
CA THR A 6 -37.09 17.62 -10.79
C THR A 6 -36.63 18.77 -9.89
N ALA A 7 -35.90 18.45 -8.82
CA ALA A 7 -35.24 19.44 -7.99
C ALA A 7 -34.24 20.24 -8.86
N ARG A 8 -34.40 21.58 -8.90
CA ARG A 8 -33.52 22.44 -9.68
C ARG A 8 -32.12 22.48 -9.04
N PRO A 9 -31.05 22.13 -9.76
CA PRO A 9 -29.70 22.30 -9.26
C PRO A 9 -29.37 23.79 -9.17
N VAL A 10 -28.80 24.22 -8.04
CA VAL A 10 -28.27 25.56 -7.83
C VAL A 10 -26.78 25.53 -8.16
N SER A 11 -26.36 26.27 -9.18
CA SER A 11 -24.95 26.50 -9.46
C SER A 11 -24.37 27.47 -8.43
N GLY A 12 -23.49 26.96 -7.57
CA GLY A 12 -22.56 27.78 -6.78
C GLY A 12 -21.23 27.89 -7.51
N GLU A 13 -20.72 29.11 -7.67
CA GLU A 13 -19.40 29.43 -8.18
C GLU A 13 -18.31 28.94 -7.19
N ILE A 14 -17.37 28.13 -7.66
CA ILE A 14 -16.17 27.76 -6.88
C ILE A 14 -15.01 28.61 -7.38
N MET A 15 -14.63 29.58 -6.55
CA MET A 15 -13.52 30.49 -6.81
C MET A 15 -12.19 29.76 -6.53
N THR A 16 -11.75 28.93 -7.49
CA THR A 16 -10.39 28.35 -7.46
C THR A 16 -9.42 29.36 -8.07
N GLY A 17 -8.70 30.07 -7.20
CA GLY A 17 -7.53 30.84 -7.62
C GLY A 17 -6.47 29.91 -8.21
N THR A 18 -6.22 30.06 -9.50
CA THR A 18 -5.16 29.39 -10.25
C THR A 18 -3.78 29.95 -9.89
N ALA A 19 -2.85 29.08 -9.50
CA ALA A 19 -1.43 29.31 -9.72
C ALA A 19 -0.72 27.96 -9.93
N THR A 20 -0.76 27.53 -11.18
CA THR A 20 0.37 27.03 -11.97
C THR A 20 1.47 26.26 -11.23
N ARG A 21 1.46 24.95 -11.47
CA ARG A 21 2.63 24.07 -11.42
C ARG A 21 3.84 24.73 -12.11
N ALA A 22 4.85 25.08 -11.32
CA ALA A 22 6.21 25.36 -11.79
C ALA A 22 7.20 24.69 -10.82
N ALA A 23 8.02 23.79 -11.34
CA ALA A 23 9.17 23.25 -10.63
C ALA A 23 10.15 24.38 -10.31
N VAL A 24 10.56 24.53 -9.06
CA VAL A 24 11.70 25.36 -8.66
C VAL A 24 12.38 24.70 -7.46
N GLU A 25 13.62 24.25 -7.69
CA GLU A 25 14.63 24.08 -6.67
C GLU A 25 14.74 25.34 -5.80
N ARG A 26 14.72 25.18 -4.47
CA ARG A 26 15.17 26.17 -3.50
C ARG A 26 15.63 25.37 -2.28
N GLY A 27 16.92 25.23 -1.99
CA GLY A 27 17.91 26.29 -1.98
C GLY A 27 17.67 27.14 -0.74
N MET A 28 18.27 26.72 0.38
CA MET A 28 18.73 27.55 1.50
C MET A 28 17.96 28.86 1.73
N PHE A 29 16.77 28.78 2.35
CA PHE A 29 16.18 29.93 3.03
C PHE A 29 16.62 29.89 4.48
N GLY A 30 17.35 30.93 4.88
CA GLY A 30 17.93 31.11 6.19
C GLY A 30 16.92 30.95 7.31
N ALA A 31 17.46 30.59 8.48
CA ALA A 31 16.79 30.48 9.76
C ALA A 31 15.67 31.51 9.91
N ALA A 32 14.44 31.08 9.60
CA ALA A 32 13.26 31.79 10.04
C ALA A 32 13.25 31.63 11.56
N ASP A 33 13.38 32.76 12.24
CA ASP A 33 13.37 32.94 13.69
C ASP A 33 12.23 32.12 14.32
N VAL A 34 12.57 30.95 14.88
CA VAL A 34 11.64 30.10 15.61
C VAL A 34 11.64 30.59 17.04
N VAL A 35 10.62 31.36 17.40
CA VAL A 35 10.43 31.86 18.76
C VAL A 35 9.64 30.83 19.56
N ASP A 36 10.21 30.37 20.68
CA ASP A 36 9.52 29.55 21.66
C ASP A 36 8.48 30.40 22.40
N ALA A 37 7.25 29.90 22.51
CA ALA A 37 6.14 30.63 23.10
C ALA A 37 5.80 30.04 24.46
N ASP A 38 6.07 30.79 25.52
CA ASP A 38 5.64 30.44 26.88
C ASP A 38 4.12 30.57 27.02
N TYR A 39 3.47 29.57 27.62
CA TYR A 39 2.04 29.59 27.93
C TYR A 39 1.81 29.60 29.44
N VAL A 40 0.80 30.35 29.88
CA VAL A 40 0.34 30.35 31.27
C VAL A 40 -0.95 29.54 31.35
N VAL A 41 -0.93 28.47 32.16
CA VAL A 41 -2.11 27.66 32.44
C VAL A 41 -2.96 28.37 33.49
N LEU A 42 -4.15 28.82 33.08
CA LEU A 42 -5.15 29.31 34.02
C LEU A 42 -5.71 28.14 34.84
N PRO A 43 -5.81 28.27 36.18
CA PRO A 43 -6.50 27.26 36.98
C PRO A 43 -7.94 27.13 36.48
N ARG A 44 -8.36 25.90 36.21
CA ARG A 44 -9.80 25.61 36.06
C ARG A 44 -10.43 26.02 37.38
N PHE A 45 -11.30 27.03 37.36
CA PHE A 45 -12.17 27.33 38.48
C PHE A 45 -12.89 26.03 38.83
N ALA A 46 -12.53 25.46 39.99
CA ALA A 46 -13.31 24.40 40.59
C ALA A 46 -14.75 24.91 40.63
N ALA A 47 -15.64 24.21 39.94
CA ALA A 47 -17.06 24.36 40.20
C ALA A 47 -17.20 24.17 41.72
N HIS A 48 -17.64 25.25 42.36
CA HIS A 48 -17.95 25.31 43.77
C HIS A 48 -18.77 24.07 44.14
N PRO A 49 -18.43 23.31 45.21
CA PRO A 49 -19.33 22.29 45.71
C PRO A 49 -20.55 23.02 46.29
N GLU A 50 -21.60 23.14 45.50
CA GLU A 50 -22.87 23.70 45.93
C GLU A 50 -23.44 22.82 47.05
N PRO A 51 -23.79 23.38 48.23
CA PRO A 51 -24.47 22.65 49.28
C PRO A 51 -25.80 22.11 48.75
N ALA A 52 -26.10 20.84 49.06
CA ALA A 52 -27.33 20.18 48.64
C ALA A 52 -28.58 21.04 48.96
N ALA A 53 -29.20 21.58 47.93
CA ALA A 53 -30.50 22.22 48.02
C ALA A 53 -31.58 21.15 48.27
N PRO A 54 -32.61 21.44 49.11
CA PRO A 54 -33.72 20.52 49.32
C PRO A 54 -34.48 20.32 47.99
N PRO A 55 -35.11 19.15 47.78
CA PRO A 55 -35.81 18.88 46.53
C PRO A 55 -36.94 19.90 46.32
N PRO A 56 -37.09 20.44 45.09
CA PRO A 56 -38.19 21.35 44.80
C PRO A 56 -39.52 20.60 44.94
N GLN A 57 -40.38 21.09 45.84
CA GLN A 57 -41.77 20.66 45.90
C GLN A 57 -42.45 21.10 44.60
N ILE A 58 -42.84 20.13 43.78
CA ILE A 58 -43.58 20.37 42.54
C ILE A 58 -45.04 20.63 42.94
N PRO A 59 -45.61 21.84 42.74
CA PRO A 59 -47.05 22.01 42.83
C PRO A 59 -47.71 21.24 41.69
N SER A 60 -48.66 20.37 42.03
CA SER A 60 -49.44 19.61 41.06
C SER A 60 -50.32 20.55 40.24
N THR A 61 -49.88 20.90 39.03
CA THR A 61 -50.73 21.60 38.06
C THR A 61 -51.68 20.61 37.38
N PRO A 62 -52.99 20.92 37.26
CA PRO A 62 -53.95 20.02 36.64
C PRO A 62 -53.60 19.81 35.16
N SER A 63 -53.70 18.57 34.69
CA SER A 63 -53.40 18.19 33.31
C SER A 63 -54.41 18.83 32.35
N ILE A 64 -54.02 19.93 31.72
CA ILE A 64 -54.73 20.46 30.55
C ILE A 64 -54.54 19.48 29.39
N GLN A 65 -55.63 18.75 29.12
CA GLN A 65 -55.81 17.84 28.00
C GLN A 65 -55.70 18.64 26.69
N GLY A 66 -54.49 18.71 26.12
CA GLY A 66 -54.25 19.41 24.85
C GLY A 66 -52.78 19.61 24.47
N MET A 67 -51.86 19.71 25.44
CA MET A 67 -50.41 19.90 25.19
C MET A 67 -49.65 18.60 24.81
N GLY A 68 -50.34 17.46 24.66
CA GLY A 68 -49.73 16.19 24.26
C GLY A 68 -49.19 16.18 22.83
N MET A 69 -49.63 17.09 21.96
CA MET A 69 -49.19 17.17 20.56
C MET A 69 -47.88 17.92 20.35
N LEU A 70 -47.33 18.52 21.41
CA LEU A 70 -45.99 19.15 21.41
C LEU A 70 -44.89 18.21 21.90
N ARG A 71 -45.21 16.96 22.27
CA ARG A 71 -44.17 15.94 22.39
C ARG A 71 -43.61 15.68 20.99
N LYS A 72 -42.38 16.13 20.79
CA LYS A 72 -41.51 15.68 19.69
C LYS A 72 -41.72 14.18 19.52
N GLN A 73 -42.40 13.81 18.45
CA GLN A 73 -42.50 12.42 18.04
C GLN A 73 -41.08 12.02 17.68
N GLU A 74 -40.44 11.33 18.60
CA GLU A 74 -39.09 10.83 18.43
C GLU A 74 -39.18 9.84 17.27
N ALA A 75 -38.82 10.30 16.08
CA ALA A 75 -38.79 9.48 14.88
C ALA A 75 -37.96 8.26 15.24
N ALA A 76 -38.61 7.10 15.23
CA ALA A 76 -37.96 5.83 15.55
C ALA A 76 -36.66 5.79 14.73
N PRO A 77 -35.50 5.56 15.37
CA PRO A 77 -34.24 5.51 14.64
C PRO A 77 -34.43 4.48 13.54
N TRP A 78 -34.29 4.91 12.28
CA TRP A 78 -34.33 4.02 11.13
C TRP A 78 -33.32 2.92 11.43
N ARG A 79 -33.80 1.73 11.77
CA ARG A 79 -32.92 0.62 12.09
C ARG A 79 -32.16 0.37 10.82
N SER A 80 -30.89 0.74 10.80
CA SER A 80 -29.94 0.30 9.80
C SER A 80 -29.97 -1.22 9.86
N SER A 81 -30.76 -1.84 8.98
CA SER A 81 -30.85 -3.28 8.86
C SER A 81 -29.51 -3.70 8.28
N ARG A 82 -28.51 -3.82 9.16
CA ARG A 82 -27.22 -4.39 8.84
C ARG A 82 -27.53 -5.76 8.25
N GLY A 83 -27.32 -5.91 6.94
CA GLY A 83 -27.59 -7.15 6.25
C GLY A 83 -26.94 -8.28 7.04
N GLY A 84 -27.74 -9.31 7.37
CA GLY A 84 -27.27 -10.42 8.18
C GLY A 84 -26.04 -11.09 7.53
N PRO A 85 -25.35 -11.97 8.27
CA PRO A 85 -24.14 -12.65 7.77
C PRO A 85 -24.31 -13.26 6.38
N MET A 86 -25.51 -13.74 6.03
CA MET A 86 -25.82 -14.28 4.70
C MET A 86 -25.72 -13.25 3.56
N PHE A 87 -26.11 -12.00 3.79
CA PHE A 87 -25.98 -10.94 2.78
C PHE A 87 -24.51 -10.65 2.49
N TRP A 88 -23.70 -10.60 3.55
CA TRP A 88 -22.25 -10.42 3.44
C TRP A 88 -21.57 -11.60 2.76
N THR A 89 -21.89 -12.84 3.13
CA THR A 89 -21.28 -14.02 2.50
C THR A 89 -21.69 -14.14 1.03
N ALA A 90 -22.94 -13.83 0.69
CA ALA A 90 -23.38 -13.80 -0.71
C ALA A 90 -22.65 -12.72 -1.52
N GLY A 91 -22.51 -11.50 -0.97
CA GLY A 91 -21.77 -10.42 -1.64
C GLY A 91 -20.30 -10.74 -1.84
N VAL A 92 -19.63 -11.28 -0.82
CA VAL A 92 -18.24 -11.72 -0.91
C VAL A 92 -18.09 -12.86 -1.93
N GLY A 93 -19.01 -13.83 -1.95
CA GLY A 93 -19.00 -14.92 -2.92
C GLY A 93 -19.11 -14.43 -4.36
N ILE A 94 -20.04 -13.51 -4.64
CA ILE A 94 -20.21 -12.91 -5.97
C ILE A 94 -18.95 -12.13 -6.40
N ALA A 95 -18.33 -11.37 -5.48
CA ALA A 95 -17.09 -10.67 -5.77
C ALA A 95 -15.95 -11.65 -6.12
N LEU A 96 -15.83 -12.77 -5.38
CA LEU A 96 -14.82 -13.79 -5.63
C LEU A 96 -14.99 -14.46 -7.00
N VAL A 97 -16.24 -14.80 -7.36
CA VAL A 97 -16.57 -15.41 -8.66
C VAL A 97 -16.28 -14.43 -9.80
N SER A 98 -16.67 -13.16 -9.64
CA SER A 98 -16.44 -12.12 -10.63
C SER A 98 -14.94 -11.87 -10.84
N PHE A 99 -14.17 -11.83 -9.75
CA PHE A 99 -12.71 -11.77 -9.79
C PHE A 99 -12.11 -12.95 -10.57
N TRP A 100 -12.62 -14.17 -10.32
CA TRP A 100 -12.17 -15.38 -11.03
C TRP A 100 -12.46 -15.33 -12.53
N VAL A 101 -13.68 -14.96 -12.92
CA VAL A 101 -14.11 -14.85 -14.32
C VAL A 101 -13.36 -13.73 -15.05
N SER A 102 -13.04 -12.62 -14.37
CA SER A 102 -12.31 -11.49 -14.94
C SER A 102 -10.79 -11.73 -15.12
N GLY A 103 -10.30 -12.92 -14.82
CA GLY A 103 -8.87 -13.26 -14.99
C GLY A 103 -8.03 -13.20 -13.72
N GLY A 104 -8.65 -13.18 -12.53
CA GLY A 104 -7.97 -13.33 -11.24
C GLY A 104 -7.11 -14.60 -11.14
N HIS A 105 -7.37 -15.60 -11.99
CA HIS A 105 -6.54 -16.80 -12.11
C HIS A 105 -5.07 -16.51 -12.50
N ALA A 106 -4.81 -15.42 -13.24
CA ALA A 106 -3.45 -15.00 -13.57
C ALA A 106 -2.69 -14.49 -12.34
N LEU A 107 -3.37 -13.77 -11.45
CA LEU A 107 -2.84 -13.31 -10.17
C LEU A 107 -2.71 -14.46 -9.16
N VAL A 108 -3.58 -15.48 -9.20
CA VAL A 108 -3.44 -16.66 -8.33
C VAL A 108 -2.22 -17.49 -8.73
N ARG A 109 -1.86 -17.60 -10.02
CA ARG A 109 -0.56 -18.20 -10.42
C ARG A 109 0.65 -17.40 -9.93
N GLN A 110 0.52 -16.07 -9.83
CA GLN A 110 1.54 -15.22 -9.22
C GLN A 110 1.50 -15.24 -7.68
N GLY A 111 0.34 -15.55 -7.09
CA GLY A 111 0.07 -15.56 -5.65
C GLY A 111 0.30 -16.92 -4.98
N THR A 112 0.26 -18.03 -5.71
CA THR A 112 0.73 -19.34 -5.22
C THR A 112 2.26 -19.41 -5.14
N LEU A 113 2.97 -18.40 -5.63
CA LEU A 113 4.39 -18.15 -5.32
C LEU A 113 4.58 -17.25 -4.08
N ARG A 114 3.51 -17.00 -3.33
CA ARG A 114 3.56 -16.48 -1.96
C ARG A 114 2.92 -17.45 -0.96
N ALA A 115 2.94 -18.75 -1.28
CA ALA A 115 3.14 -19.73 -0.23
C ALA A 115 4.54 -19.46 0.31
N THR A 116 4.61 -19.15 1.60
CA THR A 116 5.81 -19.01 2.41
C THR A 116 6.71 -20.24 2.26
N ALA A 117 7.45 -20.35 1.16
CA ALA A 117 8.84 -20.70 1.29
C ALA A 117 9.45 -19.49 1.99
N GLU A 118 9.49 -19.56 3.32
CA GLU A 118 10.46 -18.79 4.09
C GLU A 118 11.77 -18.87 3.29
N PRO A 119 12.33 -17.75 2.79
CA PRO A 119 13.68 -17.83 2.30
C PRO A 119 14.49 -18.14 3.56
N ALA A 120 14.82 -19.42 3.76
CA ALA A 120 15.77 -19.88 4.77
C ALA A 120 17.17 -19.26 4.53
N SER A 121 17.29 -18.42 3.52
CA SER A 121 18.38 -17.51 3.30
C SER A 121 17.99 -16.07 3.50
N ALA A 122 18.68 -15.40 4.43
CA ALA A 122 18.74 -13.96 4.47
C ALA A 122 19.60 -13.39 3.32
N LEU A 123 19.82 -14.18 2.27
CA LEU A 123 20.56 -13.78 1.10
C LEU A 123 19.62 -13.06 0.13
N THR A 124 20.01 -11.88 -0.31
CA THR A 124 19.26 -11.07 -1.27
C THR A 124 20.11 -10.81 -2.51
N ILE A 125 19.46 -10.65 -3.66
CA ILE A 125 20.11 -10.29 -4.92
C ILE A 125 19.72 -8.84 -5.22
N SER A 126 20.72 -7.98 -5.39
CA SER A 126 20.55 -6.54 -5.59
C SER A 126 21.46 -6.04 -6.72
N GLY A 127 21.15 -4.86 -7.25
CA GLY A 127 22.03 -4.18 -8.22
C GLY A 127 22.19 -4.90 -9.56
N VAL A 128 21.23 -5.75 -9.95
CA VAL A 128 21.32 -6.48 -11.22
C VAL A 128 21.23 -5.50 -12.38
N THR A 129 22.31 -5.41 -13.16
CA THR A 129 22.38 -4.66 -14.40
C THR A 129 22.71 -5.59 -15.56
N SER A 130 22.03 -5.39 -16.68
CA SER A 130 22.25 -6.15 -17.90
C SER A 130 22.53 -5.21 -19.04
N ARG A 131 23.62 -5.45 -19.77
CA ARG A 131 23.95 -4.69 -20.98
C ARG A 131 24.36 -5.62 -22.11
N ILE A 132 23.96 -5.28 -23.33
CA ILE A 132 24.36 -5.99 -24.53
C ILE A 132 25.50 -5.20 -25.16
N ASP A 133 26.62 -5.88 -25.38
CA ASP A 133 27.73 -5.35 -26.16
C ASP A 133 27.72 -5.99 -27.55
N ALA A 134 27.45 -5.18 -28.56
CA ALA A 134 27.44 -5.59 -29.97
C ALA A 134 28.69 -5.11 -30.73
N SER A 135 29.72 -4.64 -30.03
CA SER A 135 30.95 -4.12 -30.67
C SER A 135 31.82 -5.20 -31.31
N GLY A 136 31.68 -6.45 -30.88
CA GLY A 136 32.44 -7.60 -31.39
C GLY A 136 31.77 -8.34 -32.56
N LEU A 137 32.46 -9.35 -33.09
CA LEU A 137 31.94 -10.24 -34.14
C LEU A 137 30.67 -11.01 -33.71
N LYS A 138 30.48 -11.20 -32.41
CA LYS A 138 29.28 -11.79 -31.81
C LYS A 138 28.81 -10.90 -30.66
N PRO A 139 27.51 -10.60 -30.58
CA PRO A 139 26.97 -9.84 -29.47
C PRO A 139 27.04 -10.64 -28.16
N VAL A 140 27.48 -9.99 -27.09
CA VAL A 140 27.63 -10.59 -25.76
C VAL A 140 26.74 -9.85 -24.76
N LEU A 141 25.98 -10.62 -23.97
CA LEU A 141 25.19 -10.12 -22.86
C LEU A 141 26.05 -10.14 -21.60
N PHE A 142 26.28 -8.98 -21.02
CA PHE A 142 26.88 -8.83 -19.70
C PHE A 142 25.78 -8.72 -18.66
N VAL A 143 25.89 -9.52 -17.60
CA VAL A 143 25.01 -9.46 -16.44
C VAL A 143 25.87 -9.30 -15.21
N ASP A 144 25.77 -8.14 -14.57
CA ASP A 144 26.43 -7.82 -13.32
C ASP A 144 25.39 -7.74 -12.21
N GLY A 145 25.76 -8.09 -10.99
CA GLY A 145 24.89 -7.95 -9.83
C GLY A 145 25.59 -8.33 -8.54
N GLU A 146 24.89 -8.19 -7.43
CA GLU A 146 25.42 -8.47 -6.10
C GLU A 146 24.47 -9.38 -5.33
N ALA A 147 25.04 -10.36 -4.63
CA ALA A 147 24.36 -11.12 -3.60
C ALA A 147 24.81 -10.62 -2.22
N ALA A 148 23.88 -10.23 -1.35
CA ALA A 148 24.17 -9.76 0.00
C ALA A 148 23.60 -10.74 1.02
N ASN A 149 24.22 -10.84 2.21
CA ASN A 149 23.63 -11.51 3.36
C ASN A 149 23.08 -10.47 4.34
N ASP A 150 21.77 -10.29 4.36
CA ASP A 150 21.08 -9.37 5.27
C ASP A 150 20.72 -10.03 6.62
N GLY A 151 21.23 -11.25 6.87
CA GLY A 151 20.96 -12.04 8.06
C GLY A 151 21.89 -11.73 9.22
N ALA A 152 21.53 -12.24 10.40
CA ALA A 152 22.32 -12.09 11.61
C ALA A 152 23.51 -13.07 11.71
N GLY A 153 23.58 -14.08 10.84
CA GLY A 153 24.61 -15.13 10.87
C GLY A 153 25.26 -15.36 9.52
N PRO A 154 26.47 -15.96 9.49
CA PRO A 154 27.14 -16.32 8.25
C PRO A 154 26.33 -17.37 7.49
N GLN A 155 26.20 -17.19 6.17
CA GLN A 155 25.42 -18.06 5.31
C GLN A 155 26.19 -18.46 4.05
N MET A 156 26.16 -19.74 3.71
CA MET A 156 26.76 -20.25 2.48
C MET A 156 25.98 -19.75 1.26
N LEU A 157 26.69 -19.13 0.32
CA LEU A 157 26.11 -18.59 -0.91
C LEU A 157 25.83 -19.74 -1.90
N PRO A 158 24.56 -20.09 -2.17
CA PRO A 158 24.23 -21.11 -3.16
C PRO A 158 24.63 -20.66 -4.56
N PRO A 159 24.77 -21.59 -5.53
CA PRO A 159 25.02 -21.23 -6.92
C PRO A 159 23.93 -20.30 -7.46
N LEU A 160 24.28 -19.44 -8.41
CA LEU A 160 23.33 -18.53 -9.04
C LEU A 160 22.86 -19.10 -10.39
N GLU A 161 21.62 -18.80 -10.77
CA GLU A 161 21.08 -19.10 -12.10
C GLU A 161 20.62 -17.80 -12.76
N ILE A 162 21.18 -17.52 -13.94
CA ILE A 162 20.75 -16.43 -14.80
C ILE A 162 19.82 -17.00 -15.85
N ARG A 163 18.59 -16.50 -15.89
CA ARG A 163 17.59 -16.84 -16.91
C ARG A 163 17.50 -15.70 -17.91
N VAL A 164 17.79 -16.01 -19.16
CA VAL A 164 17.66 -15.09 -20.29
C VAL A 164 16.43 -15.50 -21.08
N THR A 165 15.44 -14.62 -21.13
CA THR A 165 14.24 -14.80 -21.94
C THR A 165 14.40 -14.05 -23.25
N ASP A 166 14.26 -14.75 -24.38
CA ASP A 166 14.29 -14.12 -25.69
C ASP A 166 12.93 -13.48 -26.08
N ASN A 167 12.87 -12.86 -27.25
CA ASN A 167 11.63 -12.25 -27.75
C ASN A 167 10.54 -13.28 -28.07
N ASN A 168 10.92 -14.53 -28.35
CA ASN A 168 10.03 -15.65 -28.60
C ASN A 168 9.57 -16.33 -27.31
N SER A 169 9.94 -15.78 -26.14
CA SER A 169 9.65 -16.33 -24.80
C SER A 169 10.34 -17.66 -24.50
N ASN A 170 11.39 -18.03 -25.24
CA ASN A 170 12.26 -19.14 -24.85
C ASN A 170 13.18 -18.67 -23.71
N ILE A 171 13.39 -19.57 -22.75
CA ILE A 171 14.20 -19.29 -21.56
C ILE A 171 15.47 -20.12 -21.62
N ILE A 172 16.61 -19.45 -21.74
CA ILE A 172 17.94 -20.05 -21.63
C ILE A 172 18.44 -19.86 -20.19
N ARG A 173 18.97 -20.93 -19.59
CA ARG A 173 19.43 -20.93 -18.20
C ARG A 173 20.94 -21.09 -18.16
N TYR A 174 21.60 -20.18 -17.45
CA TYR A 174 23.05 -20.18 -17.26
C TYR A 174 23.35 -20.27 -15.77
N ARG A 175 24.14 -21.27 -15.39
CA ARG A 175 24.54 -21.46 -14.00
C ARG A 175 25.85 -20.71 -13.74
N VAL A 176 25.85 -19.85 -12.73
CA VAL A 176 27.01 -19.07 -12.29
C VAL A 176 27.49 -19.63 -10.96
N GLY A 177 28.75 -20.09 -10.95
CA GLY A 177 29.39 -20.60 -9.77
C GLY A 177 29.71 -19.48 -8.78
N THR A 178 29.32 -19.66 -7.52
CA THR A 178 29.61 -18.74 -6.41
C THR A 178 30.76 -19.25 -5.53
N SER A 179 31.48 -20.28 -6.00
CA SER A 179 32.55 -20.98 -5.28
C SER A 179 32.16 -21.51 -3.90
N ASN A 180 30.85 -21.63 -3.60
CA ASN A 180 30.30 -22.00 -2.29
C ASN A 180 30.89 -21.15 -1.15
N ARG A 181 31.14 -19.87 -1.41
CA ARG A 181 31.68 -18.94 -0.41
C ARG A 181 30.66 -18.72 0.71
N SER A 182 31.14 -18.65 1.95
CA SER A 182 30.31 -18.20 3.08
C SER A 182 30.32 -16.67 3.14
N LEU A 183 29.16 -16.05 3.26
CA LEU A 183 28.99 -14.61 3.44
C LEU A 183 28.62 -14.31 4.89
N GLY A 184 29.42 -13.49 5.56
CA GLY A 184 29.08 -12.95 6.88
C GLY A 184 27.87 -12.01 6.85
N PRO A 185 27.32 -11.65 8.03
CA PRO A 185 26.27 -10.63 8.15
C PRO A 185 26.70 -9.31 7.48
N GLY A 186 25.86 -8.78 6.58
CA GLY A 186 26.12 -7.58 5.80
C GLY A 186 27.17 -7.72 4.68
N GLU A 187 27.76 -8.90 4.50
CA GLU A 187 28.75 -9.13 3.44
C GLU A 187 28.08 -9.22 2.07
N ARG A 188 28.78 -8.71 1.05
CA ARG A 188 28.34 -8.69 -0.34
C ARG A 188 29.28 -9.45 -1.25
N PHE A 189 28.71 -10.14 -2.23
CA PHE A 189 29.40 -10.86 -3.27
C PHE A 189 28.97 -10.31 -4.64
N GLY A 190 29.89 -9.63 -5.32
CA GLY A 190 29.68 -9.21 -6.70
C GLY A 190 29.86 -10.39 -7.65
N PHE A 191 28.94 -10.55 -8.59
CA PHE A 191 29.06 -11.49 -9.70
C PHE A 191 28.95 -10.75 -11.03
N SER A 192 29.68 -11.26 -12.02
CA SER A 192 29.63 -10.79 -13.41
C SER A 192 29.67 -12.01 -14.32
N SER A 193 28.77 -12.04 -15.30
CA SER A 193 28.68 -13.13 -16.26
C SER A 193 28.61 -12.61 -17.69
N ARG A 194 29.27 -13.34 -18.60
CA ARG A 194 29.26 -13.09 -20.05
C ARG A 194 28.50 -14.22 -20.72
N LEU A 195 27.37 -13.88 -21.31
CA LEU A 195 26.43 -14.83 -21.91
C LEU A 195 26.30 -14.52 -23.40
N ASP A 196 26.10 -15.56 -24.21
CA ASP A 196 25.78 -15.37 -25.62
C ASP A 196 24.37 -14.78 -25.75
N VAL A 197 24.21 -13.82 -26.65
CA VAL A 197 22.89 -13.24 -26.95
C VAL A 197 22.09 -14.23 -27.81
N PRO A 198 20.84 -14.58 -27.43
CA PRO A 198 19.97 -15.40 -28.26
C PRO A 198 19.77 -14.78 -29.65
N LYS A 199 19.59 -15.62 -30.68
CA LYS A 199 19.38 -15.14 -32.07
C LYS A 199 18.19 -14.19 -32.18
N ASP A 200 17.15 -14.44 -31.39
CA ASP A 200 15.92 -13.66 -31.36
C ASP A 200 16.02 -12.41 -30.46
N GLY A 201 17.20 -12.11 -29.89
CA GLY A 201 17.42 -10.99 -28.97
C GLY A 201 17.08 -11.34 -27.51
N VAL A 202 17.21 -10.34 -26.63
CA VAL A 202 16.91 -10.48 -25.19
C VAL A 202 15.70 -9.62 -24.85
N ARG A 203 14.68 -10.24 -24.27
CA ARG A 203 13.50 -9.57 -23.75
C ARG A 203 13.63 -9.24 -22.27
N THR A 204 14.06 -10.23 -21.48
CA THR A 204 14.16 -10.13 -20.02
C THR A 204 15.33 -10.94 -19.52
N VAL A 205 16.03 -10.41 -18.51
CA VAL A 205 17.05 -11.13 -17.74
C VAL A 205 16.61 -11.18 -16.28
N SER A 206 16.66 -12.36 -15.67
CA SER A 206 16.40 -12.52 -14.23
C SER A 206 17.48 -13.38 -13.60
N VAL A 207 17.91 -13.01 -12.40
CA VAL A 207 18.89 -13.75 -11.62
C VAL A 207 18.22 -14.31 -10.37
N ILE A 208 18.46 -15.58 -10.08
CA ILE A 208 17.94 -16.27 -8.90
C ILE A 208 19.02 -17.11 -8.25
N PHE A 209 18.82 -17.47 -6.97
CA PHE A 209 19.59 -18.54 -6.34
C PHE A 209 19.11 -19.89 -6.89
N ALA A 210 20.06 -20.75 -7.28
CA ALA A 210 19.78 -22.12 -7.68
C ALA A 210 19.50 -22.95 -6.42
N GLY A 211 18.27 -23.48 -6.31
CA GLY A 211 17.84 -24.40 -5.28
C GLY A 211 18.06 -25.86 -5.66
#